data_AF-A0A919WMJ0-F1
#
_entry.id   AF-A0A919WMJ0-F1
#
_cell.length_a   1.000
_cell.length_b   1.000
_cell.length_c   1.000
_cell.angle_alpha   90.00
_cell.angle_beta   90.00
_cell.angle_gamma   90.00
#
_symmetry.space_group_name_H-M   'P 1'
#
loop_
_entity.id
_entity.type
_entity.pdbx_description
1 polymer ?
#
loop_
_entity_poly.entity_id
_entity_poly.type
_entity_poly.pdbx_seq_one_letter_code
_entity_poly.pdbx_strand_id
1 'polypeptide(L)'
;MSSNSLNQEKMTEFLTELKERDKQFQQDKQEIRADFLVRGICEKEVDGLLEDPALFPETWLPLHLRWNAISAADGNLSALLSEAAKLLYGEASDIVNDAQARAFITKLSKDNTH
;
A
#
# COMPACT_ATOMS: atom_id res chain seq x y z
N MET A 1 -20.96 16.91 19.70
CA MET A 1 -20.07 15.74 19.81
C MET A 1 -20.15 14.97 18.51
N SER A 2 -19.21 15.11 17.55
CA SER A 2 -19.25 14.29 16.31
C SER A 2 -17.98 14.30 15.44
N SER A 3 -17.02 15.21 15.63
CA SER A 3 -15.90 15.34 14.69
C SER A 3 -14.89 14.18 14.70
N ASN A 4 -14.84 13.36 15.77
CA ASN A 4 -13.88 12.25 15.87
C ASN A 4 -14.31 10.98 15.12
N SER A 5 -15.62 10.71 14.97
CA SER A 5 -16.09 9.45 14.36
C SER A 5 -15.93 9.44 12.85
N LEU A 6 -16.18 10.59 12.19
CA LEU A 6 -16.11 10.72 10.73
C LEU A 6 -14.67 10.61 10.20
N ASN A 7 -13.69 11.08 10.98
CA ASN A 7 -12.28 10.97 10.62
C ASN A 7 -11.73 9.54 10.83
N GLN A 8 -12.28 8.79 11.79
CA GLN A 8 -11.89 7.39 12.04
C GLN A 8 -12.41 6.44 10.96
N GLU A 9 -13.64 6.61 10.49
CA GLU A 9 -14.23 5.80 9.43
C GLU A 9 -13.46 5.98 8.12
N LYS A 10 -13.24 7.23 7.70
CA LYS A 10 -12.42 7.57 6.52
C LYS A 10 -10.99 7.03 6.60
N MET A 11 -10.36 7.10 7.77
CA MET A 11 -9.02 6.54 7.99
C MET A 11 -9.02 5.01 7.83
N THR A 12 -10.06 4.34 8.35
CA THR A 12 -10.18 2.89 8.28
C THR A 12 -10.39 2.42 6.84
N GLU A 13 -11.28 3.10 6.11
CA GLU A 13 -11.54 2.86 4.68
C GLU A 13 -10.25 3.04 3.88
N PHE A 14 -9.56 4.17 4.05
CA PHE A 14 -8.31 4.45 3.37
C PHE A 14 -7.23 3.39 3.62
N LEU A 15 -6.99 3.01 4.87
CA LEU A 15 -5.99 1.98 5.19
C LEU A 15 -6.38 0.61 4.63
N THR A 16 -7.68 0.31 4.57
CA THR A 16 -8.18 -0.94 3.98
C THR A 16 -7.98 -0.95 2.46
N GLU A 17 -8.31 0.15 1.78
CA GLU A 17 -8.08 0.32 0.34
C GLU A 17 -6.60 0.23 -0.01
N LEU A 18 -5.73 0.86 0.79
CA LEU A 18 -4.28 0.80 0.61
C LEU A 18 -3.74 -0.63 0.79
N LYS A 19 -4.24 -1.37 1.79
CA LYS A 19 -3.90 -2.78 1.99
C LYS A 19 -4.35 -3.65 0.82
N GLU A 20 -5.57 -3.44 0.29
CA GLU A 20 -6.05 -4.21 -0.86
C GLU A 20 -5.29 -3.83 -2.14
N ARG A 21 -4.91 -2.55 -2.31
CA ARG A 21 -4.07 -2.12 -3.43
C ARG A 21 -2.70 -2.79 -3.41
N ASP A 22 -2.05 -2.83 -2.24
CA ASP A 22 -0.77 -3.54 -2.09
C ASP A 22 -0.93 -5.03 -2.43
N LYS A 23 -2.01 -5.67 -1.97
CA LYS A 23 -2.29 -7.07 -2.28
C LYS A 23 -2.50 -7.30 -3.78
N GLN A 24 -3.29 -6.46 -4.45
CA GLN A 24 -3.48 -6.55 -5.90
C GLN A 24 -2.16 -6.35 -6.64
N PHE A 25 -1.36 -5.36 -6.25
CA PHE A 25 -0.03 -5.13 -6.82
C PHE A 25 0.88 -6.35 -6.66
N GLN A 26 0.90 -7.01 -5.49
CA GLN A 26 1.69 -8.22 -5.29
C GLN A 26 1.20 -9.36 -6.17
N GLN A 27 -0.11 -9.52 -6.37
CA GLN A 27 -0.68 -10.53 -7.26
C GLN A 27 -0.25 -10.30 -8.71
N ASP A 28 -0.47 -9.09 -9.24
CA ASP A 28 -0.06 -8.71 -10.59
C ASP A 28 1.46 -8.91 -10.77
N LYS A 29 2.25 -8.53 -9.75
CA LYS A 29 3.70 -8.70 -9.77
C LYS A 29 4.10 -10.18 -9.90
N GLN A 30 3.41 -11.10 -9.22
CA GLN A 30 3.68 -12.54 -9.37
C GLN A 30 3.25 -13.08 -10.73
N GLU A 31 2.12 -12.62 -11.27
CA GLU A 31 1.64 -13.04 -12.59
C GLU A 31 2.60 -12.61 -13.71
N ILE A 32 3.00 -11.33 -13.71
CA ILE A 32 3.98 -10.80 -14.66
C ILE A 32 5.34 -11.48 -14.49
N ARG A 33 5.76 -11.73 -13.24
CA ARG A 33 7.00 -12.48 -12.95
C ARG A 33 6.96 -13.86 -13.59
N ALA A 34 5.87 -14.60 -13.40
CA ALA A 34 5.71 -15.94 -13.96
C ALA A 34 5.73 -15.92 -15.49
N ASP A 35 5.07 -14.96 -16.14
CA ASP A 35 5.09 -14.79 -17.60
C ASP A 35 6.51 -14.53 -18.13
N PHE A 36 7.27 -13.63 -17.49
CA PHE A 36 8.67 -13.38 -17.89
C PHE A 36 9.58 -14.59 -17.70
N LEU A 37 9.43 -15.34 -16.59
CA LEU A 37 10.18 -16.56 -16.35
C LEU A 37 9.86 -17.65 -17.39
N VAL A 38 8.58 -17.80 -17.77
CA VAL A 38 8.15 -18.73 -18.85
C VAL A 38 8.76 -18.33 -20.20
N ARG A 39 8.95 -17.04 -20.45
CA ARG A 39 9.65 -16.52 -21.65
C ARG A 39 11.16 -16.72 -21.61
N GLY A 40 11.71 -17.28 -20.53
CA GLY A 40 13.12 -17.62 -20.38
C GLY A 40 14.00 -16.46 -19.89
N ILE A 41 13.42 -15.38 -19.38
CA ILE A 41 14.17 -14.27 -18.76
C ILE A 41 14.67 -14.74 -17.39
N CYS A 42 15.91 -14.40 -17.03
CA CYS A 42 16.45 -14.85 -15.74
C CYS A 42 15.85 -14.07 -14.58
N GLU A 43 15.76 -14.69 -13.39
CA GLU A 43 15.14 -14.09 -12.21
C GLU A 43 15.66 -12.69 -11.86
N LYS A 44 16.98 -12.47 -12.01
CA LYS A 44 17.61 -11.17 -11.72
C LYS A 44 17.16 -10.07 -12.68
N GLU A 45 16.97 -10.39 -13.95
CA GLU A 45 16.46 -9.45 -14.95
C GLU A 45 14.99 -9.15 -14.69
N VAL A 46 14.20 -10.19 -14.41
CA VAL A 46 12.78 -10.04 -14.07
C VAL A 46 12.60 -9.14 -12.85
N ASP A 47 13.36 -9.35 -11.79
CA ASP A 47 13.25 -8.54 -10.57
C ASP A 47 13.54 -7.05 -10.83
N GLY A 48 14.43 -6.73 -11.78
CA GLY A 48 14.67 -5.35 -12.22
C GLY A 48 13.54 -4.77 -13.06
N LEU A 49 12.92 -5.58 -13.93
CA LEU A 49 11.78 -5.17 -14.75
C LEU A 49 10.54 -4.88 -13.90
N LEU A 50 10.29 -5.70 -12.86
CA LEU A 50 9.10 -5.59 -12.00
C LEU A 50 9.06 -4.33 -11.12
N GLU A 51 10.09 -3.48 -11.14
CA GLU A 51 10.05 -2.18 -10.48
C GLU A 51 9.66 -1.03 -11.46
N ASP A 52 9.51 -1.33 -12.75
CA ASP A 52 9.02 -0.37 -13.75
C ASP A 52 7.52 -0.09 -13.56
N PRO A 53 7.11 1.16 -13.27
CA PRO A 53 5.70 1.53 -13.18
C PRO A 53 4.88 1.25 -14.44
N ALA A 54 5.51 1.24 -15.62
CA ALA A 54 4.83 1.01 -16.89
C ALA A 54 4.23 -0.40 -16.99
N LEU A 55 4.73 -1.36 -16.20
CA LEU A 55 4.18 -2.72 -16.15
C LEU A 55 2.90 -2.81 -15.31
N PHE A 56 2.62 -1.82 -14.46
CA PHE A 56 1.53 -1.83 -13.50
C PHE A 56 0.67 -0.56 -13.58
N PRO A 57 0.06 -0.25 -14.74
CA PRO A 57 -0.59 1.05 -14.97
C PRO A 57 -1.69 1.40 -13.97
N GLU A 58 -2.37 0.40 -13.40
CA GLU A 58 -3.50 0.61 -12.46
C GLU A 58 -3.15 0.30 -11.00
N THR A 59 -2.15 -0.57 -10.79
CA THR A 59 -1.87 -1.17 -9.48
C THR A 59 -0.50 -0.81 -8.93
N TRP A 60 0.34 -0.10 -9.71
CA TRP A 60 1.70 0.23 -9.28
C TRP A 60 1.73 0.91 -7.91
N LEU A 61 2.61 0.42 -7.05
CA LEU A 61 2.83 0.98 -5.73
C LEU A 61 4.33 1.09 -5.41
N PRO A 62 4.84 2.29 -5.06
CA PRO A 62 6.22 2.49 -4.65
C PRO A 62 6.57 1.63 -3.44
N LEU A 63 7.82 1.16 -3.36
CA LEU A 63 8.29 0.29 -2.27
C LEU A 63 7.98 0.83 -0.86
N HIS A 64 8.17 2.13 -0.63
CA HIS A 64 7.92 2.78 0.66
C HIS A 64 6.44 2.98 0.99
N LEU A 65 5.54 2.87 0.00
CA LEU A 65 4.09 2.93 0.17
C LEU A 65 3.42 1.55 0.24
N ARG A 66 4.19 0.47 0.07
CA ARG A 66 3.70 -0.90 0.25
C ARG A 66 3.30 -1.14 1.71
N TRP A 67 2.34 -2.05 1.93
CA TRP A 67 1.77 -2.30 3.26
C TRP A 67 2.83 -2.65 4.31
N ASN A 68 3.84 -3.43 3.91
CA ASN A 68 4.95 -3.80 4.79
C ASN A 68 5.79 -2.60 5.23
N ALA A 69 6.03 -1.63 4.35
CA ALA A 69 6.79 -0.43 4.67
C ALA A 69 5.99 0.49 5.59
N ILE A 70 4.70 0.67 5.30
CA ILE A 70 3.78 1.49 6.11
C ILE A 70 3.59 0.90 7.50
N SER A 71 3.44 -0.42 7.61
CA SER A 71 3.24 -1.09 8.91
C SER A 71 4.49 -1.12 9.79
N ALA A 72 5.67 -1.02 9.20
CA ALA A 72 6.95 -0.90 9.91
C ALA A 72 7.34 0.57 10.19
N ALA A 73 6.55 1.56 9.78
CA ALA A 73 6.91 2.97 9.85
C ALA A 73 6.82 3.54 11.28
N ASP A 74 7.98 3.86 11.87
CA ASP A 74 8.07 4.30 13.27
C ASP A 74 8.08 5.82 13.50
N GLY A 75 8.24 6.65 12.46
CA GLY A 75 8.27 8.12 12.65
C GLY A 75 7.85 8.96 11.45
N ASN A 76 7.57 8.32 10.31
CA ASN A 76 7.20 8.97 9.05
C ASN A 76 5.82 8.49 8.52
N LEU A 77 5.01 7.86 9.38
CA LEU A 77 3.74 7.27 8.98
C LEU A 77 2.79 8.30 8.34
N SER A 78 2.65 9.49 8.94
CA SER A 78 1.83 10.58 8.40
C SER A 78 2.26 11.00 7.00
N ALA A 79 3.57 11.13 6.77
CA ALA A 79 4.12 11.50 5.47
C ALA A 79 3.83 10.40 4.42
N LEU A 80 4.06 9.12 4.78
CA LEU A 80 3.78 8.00 3.89
C LEU A 80 2.30 7.89 3.54
N LEU A 81 1.42 8.06 4.53
CA LEU A 81 -0.03 8.01 4.31
C LEU A 81 -0.53 9.21 3.50
N SER A 82 0.03 10.40 3.70
CA SER A 82 -0.29 11.55 2.86
C SER A 82 0.16 11.35 1.41
N GLU A 83 1.31 10.72 1.19
CA GLU A 83 1.80 10.40 -0.14
C GLU A 83 0.95 9.31 -0.81
N ALA A 84 0.60 8.25 -0.07
CA ALA A 84 -0.32 7.21 -0.53
C ALA A 84 -1.71 7.76 -0.86
N ALA A 85 -2.25 8.69 -0.05
CA ALA A 85 -3.51 9.36 -0.35
C ALA A 85 -3.42 10.16 -1.66
N LYS A 86 -2.32 10.87 -1.88
CA LYS A 86 -2.08 11.59 -3.13
C LYS A 86 -1.98 10.66 -4.34
N LEU A 87 -1.39 9.47 -4.17
CA LEU A 87 -1.29 8.47 -5.23
C LEU A 87 -2.64 7.83 -5.55
N LEU A 88 -3.47 7.55 -4.55
CA LEU A 88 -4.76 6.89 -4.72
C LEU A 88 -5.90 7.84 -5.13
N TYR A 89 -5.93 9.05 -4.59
CA TYR A 89 -7.04 10.01 -4.79
C TYR A 89 -6.63 11.29 -5.51
N GLY A 90 -5.34 11.50 -5.78
CA GLY A 90 -4.82 12.71 -6.44
C GLY A 90 -4.56 13.90 -5.51
N GLU A 91 -4.95 13.83 -4.24
CA GLU A 91 -4.78 14.90 -3.26
C GLU A 91 -4.20 14.43 -1.93
N ALA A 92 -3.43 15.32 -1.28
CA ALA A 92 -2.93 15.07 0.07
C ALA A 92 -4.09 15.20 1.05
N SER A 93 -4.24 14.21 1.92
CA SER A 93 -5.33 14.16 2.88
C SER A 93 -4.85 14.60 4.26
N ASP A 94 -5.45 15.65 4.82
CA ASP A 94 -5.16 16.14 6.18
C ASP A 94 -5.67 15.19 7.29
N ILE A 95 -6.17 14.01 6.92
CA ILE A 95 -6.89 13.08 7.80
C ILE A 95 -5.91 12.29 8.71
N VAL A 96 -4.60 12.44 8.54
CA VAL A 96 -3.64 11.50 9.12
C VAL A 96 -3.17 11.85 10.54
N ASN A 97 -3.86 11.27 11.52
CA ASN A 97 -3.33 11.16 12.88
C ASN A 97 -2.55 9.84 13.03
N ASP A 98 -1.24 9.94 13.25
CA ASP A 98 -0.33 8.79 13.38
C ASP A 98 -0.75 7.79 14.46
N ALA A 99 -1.27 8.26 15.59
CA ALA A 99 -1.70 7.38 16.68
C ALA A 99 -2.93 6.54 16.28
N GLN A 100 -3.87 7.15 15.55
CA GLN A 100 -5.05 6.46 15.04
C GLN A 100 -4.67 5.46 13.94
N ALA A 101 -3.85 5.89 12.98
CA ALA A 101 -3.38 5.04 11.89
C ALA A 101 -2.66 3.80 12.42
N ARG A 102 -1.78 3.95 13.42
CA ARG A 102 -1.09 2.82 14.07
C ARG A 102 -2.03 1.82 14.71
N ALA A 103 -3.04 2.31 15.44
CA ALA A 103 -4.02 1.44 16.08
C ALA A 103 -4.76 0.59 15.05
N PHE A 104 -5.12 1.18 13.91
CA PHE A 104 -5.76 0.47 12.81
C PHE A 104 -4.84 -0.50 12.08
N ILE A 105 -3.62 -0.09 11.74
CA ILE A 105 -2.63 -0.97 11.12
C ILE A 105 -2.38 -2.20 12.01
N THR A 106 -2.22 -2.00 13.32
CA THR A 106 -2.04 -3.09 14.28
C THR A 106 -3.23 -4.04 14.30
N LYS A 107 -4.46 -3.51 14.16
CA LYS A 107 -5.68 -4.32 14.07
C LYS A 107 -5.72 -5.13 12.77
N LEU A 108 -5.49 -4.48 11.63
CA LEU A 108 -5.50 -5.08 10.30
C LEU A 108 -4.40 -6.13 10.09
N SER A 109 -3.28 -6.02 10.79
CA SER A 109 -2.21 -7.02 10.77
C SER A 109 -2.55 -8.26 11.60
N LYS A 110 -3.39 -8.14 12.63
CA LYS A 110 -3.85 -9.29 13.44
C LYS A 110 -4.93 -10.11 12.74
N ASP A 111 -5.78 -9.46 11.95
CA ASP A 111 -6.91 -10.11 11.25
C ASP A 111 -6.48 -11.05 10.10
N ASN A 112 -5.21 -11.04 9.67
CA ASN A 112 -4.67 -11.99 8.67
C ASN A 112 -4.20 -13.33 9.28
N THR A 113 -4.41 -13.55 10.58
CA THR A 113 -4.06 -14.81 11.27
C THR A 113 -5.32 -15.64 11.49
N HIS A 114 -5.85 -16.25 10.44
CA HIS A 114 -6.91 -17.26 10.58
C HIS A 114 -6.78 -18.39 9.56
#